data_AF-A0A542XK47-F1
#
_entry.id   AF-A0A542XK47-F1
#
_cell.length_a   1.000
_cell.length_b   1.000
_cell.length_c   1.000
_cell.angle_alpha   90.00
_cell.angle_beta   90.00
_cell.angle_gamma   90.00
#
_symmetry.space_group_name_H-M   'P 1'
#
loop_
_entity.id
_entity.type
_entity.pdbx_description
1 polymer ?
#
loop_
_entity_poly.entity_id
_entity_poly.type
_entity_poly.pdbx_seq_one_letter_code
_entity_poly.pdbx_strand_id
1 'polypeptide(L)'
;MTREPVPHDPMRPLWRCRACGAAWPCQPARLRLLAEFHGRGSDLLTHLGDLLKEASDQLRQLNGHPPDGLADRFLGWTVATEAEGSGVPATSAFESADLDLVFRAIEMIIRDHWGGRTCPRCADSGCPQLDWADAWLDRGGGAVSGH
;
A
#
# COMPACT_ATOMS: atom_id res chain seq x y z
N MET A 1 20.60 -20.92 30.01
CA MET A 1 19.51 -21.12 29.03
C MET A 1 19.32 -19.81 28.28
N THR A 2 19.91 -19.67 27.09
CA THR A 2 19.61 -18.55 26.21
C THR A 2 18.19 -18.75 25.71
N ARG A 3 17.27 -17.90 26.17
CA ARG A 3 15.88 -17.93 25.71
C ARG A 3 15.89 -17.52 24.25
N GLU A 4 15.39 -18.39 23.38
CA GLU A 4 15.22 -18.04 21.97
C GLU A 4 14.27 -16.84 21.87
N PRO A 5 14.61 -15.79 21.09
CA PRO A 5 13.76 -14.61 20.99
C PRO A 5 12.40 -15.00 20.40
N VAL A 6 11.32 -14.59 21.06
CA VAL A 6 9.96 -14.80 20.53
C VAL A 6 9.82 -14.03 19.22
N PRO A 7 9.32 -14.65 18.13
CA PRO A 7 9.18 -13.96 16.86
C PRO A 7 8.14 -12.83 16.94
N HIS A 8 8.37 -11.76 16.19
CA HIS A 8 7.50 -10.59 16.12
C HIS A 8 6.27 -10.80 15.22
N ASP A 9 5.60 -11.94 15.37
CA ASP A 9 4.43 -12.32 14.59
C ASP A 9 3.15 -11.62 15.07
N PRO A 10 2.15 -11.46 14.18
CA PRO A 10 0.89 -10.88 14.58
C PRO A 10 0.06 -11.86 15.43
N MET A 11 -0.56 -11.34 16.48
CA MET A 11 -1.52 -12.05 17.31
C MET A 11 -2.94 -11.73 16.84
N ARG A 12 -3.65 -12.74 16.37
CA ARG A 12 -5.07 -12.66 16.04
C ARG A 12 -5.94 -12.85 17.29
N PRO A 13 -7.12 -12.22 17.39
CA PRO A 13 -7.70 -11.22 16.48
C PRO A 13 -7.32 -9.76 16.84
N LEU A 14 -6.39 -9.55 17.78
CA LEU A 14 -6.05 -8.22 18.32
C LEU A 14 -5.09 -7.42 17.43
N TRP A 15 -4.41 -8.07 16.49
CA TRP A 15 -3.41 -7.49 15.60
C TRP A 15 -2.31 -6.70 16.32
N ARG A 16 -1.88 -7.27 17.46
CA ARG A 16 -0.71 -6.85 18.22
C ARG A 16 0.43 -7.82 18.03
N CYS A 17 1.66 -7.37 18.24
CA CYS A 17 2.84 -8.23 18.15
C CYS A 17 2.90 -9.18 19.34
N ARG A 18 3.12 -10.47 19.10
CA ARG A 18 3.27 -11.49 20.15
C ARG A 18 4.48 -11.24 21.04
N ALA A 19 5.58 -10.72 20.48
CA ALA A 19 6.82 -10.52 21.21
C ALA A 19 6.83 -9.24 22.06
N CYS A 20 6.34 -8.12 21.52
CA CYS A 20 6.43 -6.82 22.20
C CYS A 20 5.09 -6.16 22.56
N GLY A 21 3.95 -6.73 22.17
CA GLY A 21 2.62 -6.19 22.47
C GLY A 21 2.24 -4.92 21.70
N ALA A 22 3.15 -4.30 20.95
CA ALA A 22 2.87 -3.13 20.11
C ALA A 22 1.90 -3.47 18.97
N ALA A 23 1.30 -2.45 18.33
CA ALA A 23 0.49 -2.66 17.15
C ALA A 23 1.32 -3.32 16.04
N TRP A 24 0.79 -4.39 15.44
CA TRP A 24 1.46 -5.06 14.34
C TRP A 24 1.03 -4.40 13.00
N PRO A 25 1.96 -4.14 12.06
CA PRO A 25 3.40 -4.46 12.09
C PRO A 25 4.22 -3.51 12.98
N CYS A 26 4.92 -4.07 13.96
CA CYS A 26 5.86 -3.33 14.80
C CYS A 26 7.23 -3.17 14.10
N GLN A 27 8.08 -2.26 14.55
CA GLN A 27 9.40 -1.97 13.93
C GLN A 27 10.22 -3.24 13.61
N PRO A 28 10.45 -4.18 14.55
CA PRO A 28 11.17 -5.42 14.23
C PRO A 28 10.47 -6.32 13.22
N ALA A 29 9.13 -6.35 13.20
CA ALA A 29 8.37 -7.09 12.20
C ALA A 29 8.53 -6.48 10.81
N ARG A 30 8.53 -5.14 10.71
CA ARG A 30 8.76 -4.41 9.44
C ARG A 30 10.15 -4.73 8.89
N LEU A 31 11.18 -4.67 9.73
CA LEU A 31 12.55 -5.04 9.33
C LEU A 31 12.66 -6.49 8.86
N ARG A 32 12.02 -7.43 9.58
CA ARG A 32 11.97 -8.84 9.18
C ARG A 32 11.30 -9.01 7.81
N LEU A 33 10.17 -8.34 7.59
CA LEU A 33 9.43 -8.39 6.33
C LEU A 33 10.24 -7.78 5.17
N LEU A 34 10.92 -6.64 5.38
CA LEU A 34 11.82 -6.06 4.38
C LEU A 34 12.96 -6.99 4.00
N ALA A 35 13.53 -7.70 4.99
CA ALA A 35 14.58 -8.68 4.73
C ALA A 35 14.06 -9.92 3.99
N GLU A 36 12.89 -10.45 4.40
CA GLU A 36 12.27 -11.63 3.79
C GLU A 36 11.84 -11.40 2.33
N PHE A 37 11.34 -10.20 2.04
CA PHE A 37 10.85 -9.81 0.71
C PHE A 37 11.84 -8.91 -0.04
N HIS A 38 13.13 -8.95 0.31
CA HIS A 38 14.15 -8.16 -0.38
C HIS A 38 14.14 -8.46 -1.90
N GLY A 39 14.06 -7.42 -2.72
CA GLY A 39 13.93 -7.54 -4.18
C GLY A 39 12.55 -8.00 -4.69
N ARG A 40 11.56 -8.20 -3.80
CA ARG A 40 10.20 -8.69 -4.11
C ARG A 40 9.14 -7.78 -3.49
N GLY A 41 9.20 -6.49 -3.81
CA GLY A 41 8.32 -5.47 -3.23
C GLY A 41 6.83 -5.68 -3.54
N SER A 42 6.50 -6.16 -4.74
CA SER A 42 5.14 -6.53 -5.12
C SER A 42 4.57 -7.64 -4.22
N ASP A 43 5.34 -8.72 -3.99
CA ASP A 43 4.97 -9.81 -3.10
C ASP A 43 4.73 -9.32 -1.66
N LEU A 44 5.57 -8.39 -1.17
CA LEU A 44 5.40 -7.77 0.15
C LEU A 44 4.09 -6.99 0.24
N LEU A 45 3.78 -6.19 -0.77
CA LEU A 45 2.55 -5.40 -0.83
C LEU A 45 1.31 -6.29 -0.90
N THR A 46 1.33 -7.34 -1.73
CA THR A 46 0.25 -8.33 -1.78
C THR A 46 0.06 -9.01 -0.42
N HIS A 47 1.15 -9.48 0.19
CA HIS A 47 1.11 -10.12 1.50
C HIS A 47 0.53 -9.18 2.58
N LEU A 48 0.96 -7.91 2.62
CA LEU A 48 0.46 -6.92 3.56
C LEU A 48 -1.00 -6.51 3.26
N GLY A 49 -1.42 -6.51 2.00
CA GLY A 49 -2.80 -6.25 1.58
C GLY A 49 -3.76 -7.33 2.09
N ASP A 50 -3.40 -8.61 1.94
CA ASP A 50 -4.18 -9.73 2.45
C ASP A 50 -4.32 -9.65 3.98
N LEU A 51 -3.23 -9.35 4.66
CA LEU A 51 -3.22 -9.16 6.10
C LEU A 51 -4.03 -7.94 6.55
N LEU A 52 -3.97 -6.82 5.81
CA LEU A 52 -4.77 -5.63 6.09
C LEU A 52 -6.27 -5.94 5.98
N LYS A 53 -6.69 -6.71 4.97
CA LYS A 53 -8.08 -7.15 4.80
C LYS A 53 -8.54 -7.98 5.99
N GLU A 54 -7.77 -9.01 6.34
CA GLU A 54 -8.07 -9.86 7.49
C GLU A 54 -8.11 -9.06 8.81
N ALA A 55 -7.21 -8.07 8.97
CA ALA A 55 -7.18 -7.19 10.13
C ALA A 55 -8.39 -6.29 10.22
N SER A 56 -8.79 -5.72 9.10
CA SER A 56 -9.97 -4.86 9.00
C SER A 56 -11.23 -5.62 9.41
N ASP A 57 -11.39 -6.85 8.93
CA ASP A 57 -12.54 -7.68 9.23
C ASP A 57 -12.59 -8.08 10.71
N GLN A 58 -11.48 -8.59 11.25
CA GLN A 58 -11.44 -9.02 12.66
C GLN A 58 -11.55 -7.86 13.64
N LEU A 59 -10.90 -6.73 13.37
CA LEU A 59 -10.99 -5.56 14.26
C LEU A 59 -12.37 -4.91 14.17
N ARG A 60 -13.04 -4.95 13.01
CA ARG A 60 -14.45 -4.55 12.89
C ARG A 60 -15.35 -5.46 13.72
N GLN A 61 -15.14 -6.76 13.70
CA GLN A 61 -15.92 -7.71 14.52
C GLN A 61 -15.73 -7.45 16.02
N LEU A 62 -14.52 -7.10 16.45
CA LEU A 62 -14.21 -6.81 17.85
C LEU A 62 -14.72 -5.44 18.34
N ASN A 63 -14.58 -4.40 17.51
CA ASN A 63 -14.77 -3.00 17.93
C ASN A 63 -15.97 -2.31 17.26
N GLY A 64 -16.71 -3.00 16.38
CA GLY A 64 -17.77 -2.44 15.54
C GLY A 64 -17.26 -1.68 14.30
N HIS A 65 -16.01 -1.24 14.29
CA HIS A 65 -15.34 -0.55 13.19
C HIS A 65 -13.83 -0.85 13.19
N PRO A 66 -13.15 -0.81 12.03
CA PRO A 66 -11.69 -0.86 12.00
C PRO A 66 -11.11 0.45 12.54
N PRO A 67 -9.94 0.42 13.21
CA PRO A 67 -9.27 1.63 13.67
C PRO A 67 -8.90 2.57 12.53
N ASP A 68 -8.91 3.87 12.79
CA ASP A 68 -8.40 4.87 11.85
C ASP A 68 -6.92 4.64 11.54
N GLY A 69 -6.51 4.94 10.30
CA GLY A 69 -5.12 4.77 9.87
C GLY A 69 -4.63 3.32 9.77
N LEU A 70 -5.54 2.32 9.77
CA LEU A 70 -5.15 0.92 9.67
C LEU A 70 -4.38 0.62 8.37
N ALA A 71 -4.80 1.19 7.24
CA ALA A 71 -4.08 1.03 5.96
C ALA A 71 -2.68 1.64 6.00
N ASP A 72 -2.56 2.88 6.52
CA ASP A 72 -1.27 3.56 6.70
C ASP A 72 -0.33 2.77 7.63
N ARG A 73 -0.87 2.16 8.68
CA ARG A 73 -0.08 1.30 9.58
C ARG A 73 0.54 0.09 8.88
N PHE A 74 -0.18 -0.53 7.95
CA PHE A 74 0.29 -1.71 7.22
C PHE A 74 1.15 -1.36 6.02
N LEU A 75 0.81 -0.31 5.25
CA LEU A 75 1.37 -0.01 3.94
C LEU A 75 2.15 1.30 3.88
N GLY A 76 1.91 2.24 4.81
CA GLY A 76 2.51 3.59 4.76
C GLY A 76 4.03 3.60 4.86
N TRP A 77 4.64 2.54 5.41
CA TRP A 77 6.09 2.40 5.52
C TRP A 77 6.73 1.61 4.36
N THR A 78 5.95 0.98 3.48
CA THR A 78 6.47 0.24 2.32
C THR A 78 6.67 1.12 1.10
N VAL A 79 6.01 2.28 1.06
CA VAL A 79 6.25 3.31 0.06
C VAL A 79 7.37 4.18 0.61
N ALA A 80 8.55 4.13 -0.02
CA ALA A 80 9.60 5.10 0.28
C ALA A 80 9.10 6.47 -0.16
N THR A 81 8.49 7.22 0.76
CA THR A 81 8.40 8.65 0.58
C THR A 81 9.81 9.16 0.81
N GLU A 82 10.52 9.50 -0.26
CA GLU A 82 11.70 10.35 -0.16
C GLU A 82 11.26 11.73 0.33
N ALA A 83 11.01 11.84 1.64
CA ALA A 83 10.90 13.10 2.32
C ALA A 83 12.33 13.57 2.63
N GLU A 84 12.82 14.43 1.73
CA GLU A 84 13.80 15.49 1.95
C GLU A 84 15.23 15.06 2.36
N GLY A 85 16.15 15.00 1.37
CA GLY A 85 17.57 15.27 1.67
C GLY A 85 18.67 14.52 0.92
N SER A 86 18.43 13.84 -0.20
CA SER A 86 19.53 13.20 -0.96
C SER A 86 19.49 13.59 -2.44
N GLY A 87 20.29 14.59 -2.82
CA GLY A 87 20.51 14.97 -4.21
C GLY A 87 21.44 14.00 -4.93
N VAL A 88 20.92 12.85 -5.36
CA VAL A 88 21.59 11.95 -6.31
C VAL A 88 20.60 11.56 -7.40
N PRO A 89 20.89 11.74 -8.70
CA PRO A 89 19.94 11.42 -9.76
C PRO A 89 19.74 9.90 -9.88
N ALA A 90 18.53 9.43 -9.60
CA ALA A 90 18.04 8.06 -9.78
C ALA A 90 17.82 7.68 -11.26
N THR A 91 18.64 8.18 -12.18
CA THR A 91 18.39 8.08 -13.63
C THR A 91 18.93 6.80 -14.27
N SER A 92 19.20 5.71 -13.53
CA SER A 92 19.78 4.50 -14.12
C SER A 92 19.23 3.14 -13.65
N ALA A 93 18.11 3.08 -12.91
CA ALA A 93 17.53 1.80 -12.50
C ALA A 93 16.01 1.62 -12.73
N PHE A 94 15.31 2.63 -13.27
CA PHE A 94 13.86 2.58 -13.46
C PHE A 94 13.49 2.85 -14.91
N GLU A 95 13.71 1.86 -15.78
CA GLU A 95 13.21 1.92 -17.14
C GLU A 95 11.75 1.43 -17.18
N SER A 96 10.84 2.39 -16.99
CA SER A 96 9.50 2.56 -17.60
C SER A 96 8.42 1.46 -17.52
N ALA A 97 8.71 0.23 -17.07
CA ALA A 97 7.76 -0.87 -17.20
C ALA A 97 6.92 -1.20 -15.94
N ASP A 98 7.16 -0.57 -14.78
CA ASP A 98 6.50 -0.98 -13.52
C ASP A 98 5.36 -0.05 -13.06
N LEU A 99 5.36 1.23 -13.44
CA LEU A 99 4.29 2.15 -12.99
C LEU A 99 2.98 1.93 -13.75
N ASP A 100 3.02 1.65 -15.04
CA ASP A 100 1.83 1.39 -15.86
C ASP A 100 1.10 0.11 -15.41
N LEU A 101 1.85 -0.90 -14.97
CA LEU A 101 1.30 -2.15 -14.44
C LEU A 101 0.66 -1.93 -13.06
N VAL A 102 1.31 -1.15 -12.19
CA VAL A 102 0.78 -0.77 -10.87
C VAL A 102 -0.48 0.08 -11.02
N PHE A 103 -0.48 1.07 -11.91
CA PHE A 103 -1.66 1.89 -12.19
C PHE A 103 -2.79 1.06 -12.81
N ARG A 104 -2.50 0.14 -13.74
CA ARG A 104 -3.52 -0.81 -14.26
C ARG A 104 -4.08 -1.76 -13.19
N ALA A 105 -3.24 -2.24 -12.28
CA ALA A 105 -3.66 -3.12 -11.20
C ALA A 105 -4.56 -2.39 -10.20
N ILE A 106 -4.19 -1.16 -9.83
CA ILE A 106 -5.01 -0.29 -8.97
C ILE A 106 -6.34 0.04 -9.66
N GLU A 107 -6.32 0.37 -10.96
CA GLU A 107 -7.53 0.62 -11.72
C GLU A 107 -8.46 -0.62 -11.76
N MET A 108 -7.90 -1.81 -11.98
CA MET A 108 -8.66 -3.07 -11.94
C MET A 108 -9.26 -3.34 -10.56
N ILE A 109 -8.51 -3.11 -9.48
CA ILE A 109 -9.00 -3.28 -8.11
C ILE A 109 -10.14 -2.29 -7.81
N ILE A 110 -10.00 -1.03 -8.23
CA ILE A 110 -11.07 -0.02 -8.06
C ILE A 110 -12.31 -0.39 -8.88
N ARG A 111 -12.13 -0.86 -10.13
CA ARG A 111 -13.22 -1.22 -11.05
C ARG A 111 -13.94 -2.49 -10.61
N ASP A 112 -13.21 -3.48 -10.10
CA ASP A 112 -13.74 -4.73 -9.55
C ASP A 112 -14.49 -4.49 -8.24
N HIS A 113 -13.92 -3.66 -7.36
CA HIS A 113 -14.55 -3.27 -6.10
C HIS A 113 -15.92 -2.59 -6.31
N TRP A 114 -16.17 -1.99 -7.48
CA TRP A 114 -17.40 -1.27 -7.81
C TRP A 114 -18.29 -2.03 -8.82
N GLY A 115 -17.95 -3.29 -9.14
CA GLY A 115 -18.79 -4.18 -9.94
C GLY A 115 -19.14 -3.65 -11.34
N GLY A 116 -18.24 -2.88 -11.96
CA GLY A 116 -18.42 -2.36 -13.32
C GLY A 116 -19.48 -1.27 -13.48
N ARG A 117 -19.87 -0.54 -12.42
CA ARG A 117 -20.78 0.61 -12.53
C ARG A 117 -20.09 1.92 -12.14
N THR A 118 -20.37 2.98 -12.90
CA THR A 118 -19.99 4.36 -12.58
C THR A 118 -20.60 4.80 -11.25
N CYS A 119 -19.90 5.70 -10.54
CA CYS A 119 -20.32 6.25 -9.24
C CYS A 119 -21.80 6.71 -9.29
N PRO A 120 -22.70 6.19 -8.44
CA PRO A 120 -24.13 6.53 -8.47
C PRO A 120 -24.41 8.01 -8.12
N ARG A 121 -23.40 8.76 -7.68
CA ARG A 121 -23.50 10.18 -7.36
C ARG A 121 -23.14 11.10 -8.53
N CYS A 122 -22.49 10.59 -9.57
CA CYS A 122 -21.81 11.39 -10.59
C CYS A 122 -22.11 10.92 -12.02
N ALA A 123 -23.14 10.08 -12.21
CA ALA A 123 -23.41 9.39 -13.47
C ALA A 123 -23.52 10.31 -14.69
N ASP A 124 -23.88 11.59 -14.50
CA ASP A 124 -24.16 12.52 -15.60
C ASP A 124 -23.29 13.79 -15.62
N SER A 125 -22.34 13.97 -14.69
CA SER A 125 -21.62 15.26 -14.51
C SER A 125 -20.10 15.19 -14.58
N GLY A 126 -19.52 13.99 -14.76
CA GLY A 126 -18.08 13.80 -14.60
C GLY A 126 -17.66 13.84 -13.13
N CYS A 127 -16.52 13.22 -12.80
CA CYS A 127 -16.02 13.17 -11.42
C CYS A 127 -14.98 14.28 -11.21
N PRO A 128 -15.30 15.38 -10.49
CA PRO A 128 -14.37 16.50 -10.29
C PRO A 128 -13.11 16.15 -9.50
N GLN A 129 -13.01 14.94 -8.96
CA GLN A 129 -11.83 14.46 -8.24
C GLN A 129 -10.85 13.68 -9.14
N LEU A 130 -11.23 13.42 -10.39
CA LEU A 130 -10.42 12.75 -11.42
C LEU A 130 -10.21 13.64 -12.66
N ASP A 131 -10.61 14.92 -12.62
CA ASP A 131 -10.44 15.89 -13.71
C ASP A 131 -8.97 16.04 -14.15
N TRP A 132 -8.04 15.92 -13.21
CA TRP A 132 -6.61 15.92 -13.45
C TRP A 132 -6.12 14.68 -14.21
N ALA A 133 -6.78 13.53 -14.05
CA ALA A 133 -6.41 12.26 -14.68
C ALA A 133 -6.84 12.24 -16.15
N ASP A 134 -8.06 12.72 -16.44
CA ASP A 134 -8.53 12.89 -17.81
C ASP A 134 -7.69 13.95 -18.55
N ALA A 135 -7.37 15.07 -17.89
CA ALA A 135 -6.47 16.09 -18.44
C ALA A 135 -5.05 15.56 -18.70
N TRP A 136 -4.60 14.54 -17.97
CA TRP A 136 -3.30 13.89 -18.17
C TRP A 136 -3.33 12.90 -19.34
N LEU A 137 -4.42 12.15 -19.52
CA LEU A 137 -4.63 11.24 -20.65
C LEU A 137 -4.80 12.00 -21.98
N ASP A 138 -5.53 13.13 -21.97
CA ASP A 138 -5.70 13.98 -23.16
C ASP A 138 -4.40 14.67 -23.59
N ARG A 139 -3.46 14.87 -22.66
CA ARG A 139 -2.10 15.35 -22.97
C ARG A 139 -1.17 14.26 -23.51
N GLY A 140 -1.68 13.04 -23.73
CA GLY A 140 -0.99 12.00 -24.48
C GLY A 140 0.33 11.56 -23.86
N GLY A 141 0.39 11.37 -22.53
CA GLY A 141 1.52 10.71 -21.85
C GLY A 141 2.89 11.25 -22.29
N GLY A 142 3.12 12.55 -22.10
CA GLY A 142 4.29 13.23 -22.64
C GLY A 142 5.57 13.03 -21.83
N ALA A 143 6.55 12.38 -22.45
CA ALA A 143 7.95 12.30 -22.07
C ALA A 143 8.55 13.63 -21.54
N VAL A 144 9.40 13.51 -20.53
CA VAL A 144 10.29 14.58 -20.04
C VAL A 144 11.42 14.78 -21.05
N SER A 145 11.40 15.91 -21.76
CA SER A 145 12.58 16.45 -22.46
C SER A 145 13.04 17.70 -21.74
N GLY A 146 14.24 17.64 -21.15
CA GLY A 146 14.91 18.78 -20.55
C GLY A 146 15.48 19.73 -21.61
N HIS A 147 15.48 21.02 -21.29
CA HIS A 147 16.59 21.99 -21.35
C HIS A 147 16.21 23.18 -20.46
#